data_AF-A0A258J1Q4-F1
#
_entry.id   AF-A0A258J1Q4-F1
#
_cell.length_a   1.000
_cell.length_b   1.000
_cell.length_c   1.000
_cell.angle_alpha   90.00
_cell.angle_beta   90.00
_cell.angle_gamma   90.00
#
_symmetry.space_group_name_H-M   'P 1'
#
loop_
_entity.id
_entity.type
_entity.pdbx_description
1 polymer ?
#
loop_
_entity_poly.entity_id
_entity_poly.type
_entity_poly.pdbx_seq_one_letter_code
_entity_poly.pdbx_strand_id
1 'polypeptide(L)'
;MTIDALDPADALGLAERHARDATCGWSLGVFGAVAEFMRDADEDTVIDRRANRLELSTARGALRLDAHPAVQVIAYETPSRHAERRRPGVALCLPQDRAQRAARAVLTALGPDAQAIRPEDRVGEVFDLGLGTPTLDALIRTTDADLIAALRAAEGATLFARPDLLGQIAASGPHRVFLSTLGRIEVFQPIPPPDGTSPEGPHTHLLPKLLAHKLGHAANLPIPDGLAVCLSIHPLGEMAVR
;
A
#
# COMPACT_ATOMS: atom_id res chain seq x y z
N MET A 1 -9.22 21.89 -4.90
CA MET A 1 -8.00 21.22 -4.42
C MET A 1 -7.35 22.15 -3.43
N THR A 2 -7.09 21.64 -2.23
CA THR A 2 -6.43 22.39 -1.16
C THR A 2 -5.18 21.61 -0.78
N ILE A 3 -4.05 22.30 -0.66
CA ILE A 3 -2.79 21.73 -0.20
C ILE A 3 -2.52 22.34 1.16
N ASP A 4 -2.60 21.51 2.19
CA ASP A 4 -2.34 21.94 3.56
C ASP A 4 -1.09 21.21 4.06
N ALA A 5 -0.08 22.00 4.43
CA ALA A 5 1.00 21.49 5.25
C ALA A 5 0.47 21.36 6.68
N LEU A 6 0.16 20.13 7.08
CA LEU A 6 -0.35 19.83 8.42
C LEU A 6 0.80 19.43 9.35
N ASP A 7 0.65 19.72 10.65
CA ASP A 7 1.49 19.10 11.67
C ASP A 7 1.36 17.55 11.54
N PRO A 8 2.43 16.77 11.73
CA PRO A 8 2.33 15.31 11.73
C PRO A 8 1.23 14.74 12.64
N ALA A 9 0.98 15.38 13.79
CA ALA A 9 -0.10 15.01 14.70
C ALA A 9 -1.48 15.22 14.07
N ASP A 10 -1.65 16.28 13.27
CA ASP A 10 -2.89 16.59 12.55
C ASP A 10 -3.14 15.61 11.41
N ALA A 11 -2.09 15.19 10.69
CA ALA A 11 -2.19 14.15 9.66
C ALA A 11 -2.61 12.78 10.25
N LEU A 12 -2.05 12.40 11.40
CA LEU A 12 -2.48 11.19 12.11
C LEU A 12 -3.90 11.32 12.68
N GLY A 13 -4.28 12.50 13.18
CA GLY A 13 -5.64 12.77 13.66
C GLY A 13 -6.68 12.68 12.53
N LEU A 14 -6.36 13.21 11.35
CA LEU A 14 -7.16 13.06 10.14
C LEU A 14 -7.32 11.58 9.76
N ALA A 15 -6.21 10.85 9.71
CA ALA A 15 -6.20 9.43 9.38
C ALA A 15 -7.00 8.60 10.39
N GLU A 16 -6.90 8.91 11.69
CA GLU A 16 -7.66 8.23 12.74
C GLU A 16 -9.18 8.40 12.57
N ARG A 17 -9.64 9.60 12.18
CA ARG A 17 -11.06 9.83 11.90
C ARG A 17 -11.55 8.92 10.77
N HIS A 18 -10.79 8.83 9.68
CA HIS A 18 -11.12 7.95 8.56
C HIS A 18 -10.97 6.47 8.88
N ALA A 19 -10.04 6.09 9.77
CA ALA A 19 -9.85 4.72 10.20
C ALA A 19 -11.07 4.16 10.97
N ARG A 20 -11.80 5.03 11.67
CA ARG A 20 -13.03 4.69 12.40
C ARG A 20 -14.24 4.52 11.47
N ASP A 21 -14.18 5.04 10.26
CA ASP A 21 -15.19 4.84 9.23
C ASP A 21 -14.86 3.61 8.39
N ALA A 22 -15.60 2.52 8.59
CA ALA A 22 -15.39 1.27 7.84
C ALA A 22 -15.67 1.40 6.34
N THR A 23 -16.42 2.43 5.92
CA THR A 23 -16.67 2.70 4.50
C THR A 23 -15.49 3.37 3.80
N CYS A 24 -14.47 3.77 4.56
CA CYS A 24 -13.29 4.44 4.01
C CYS A 24 -12.28 3.42 3.47
N GLY A 25 -11.97 3.55 2.17
CA GLY A 25 -10.91 2.80 1.51
C GLY A 25 -9.55 3.48 1.63
N TRP A 26 -8.50 2.69 1.52
CA TRP A 26 -7.11 3.17 1.58
C TRP A 26 -6.31 2.53 0.47
N SER A 27 -5.35 3.26 -0.09
CA SER A 27 -4.43 2.69 -1.09
C SER A 27 -3.00 3.16 -0.88
N LEU A 28 -2.05 2.27 -1.12
CA LEU A 28 -0.62 2.55 -1.08
C LEU A 28 0.03 1.92 -2.31
N GLY A 29 0.69 2.74 -3.12
CA GLY A 29 1.34 2.23 -4.32
C GLY A 29 1.74 3.30 -5.33
N VAL A 30 2.19 2.81 -6.48
CA VAL A 30 2.50 3.58 -7.68
C VAL A 30 1.62 3.12 -8.84
N PHE A 31 1.70 3.79 -9.99
CA PHE A 31 0.90 3.38 -11.15
C PHE A 31 1.34 2.00 -11.65
N GLY A 32 0.44 1.03 -11.51
CA GLY A 32 0.68 -0.37 -11.87
C GLY A 32 1.14 -1.29 -10.73
N ALA A 33 1.39 -0.77 -9.52
CA ALA A 33 1.59 -1.60 -8.33
C ALA A 33 0.95 -0.93 -7.13
N VAL A 34 -0.17 -1.46 -6.65
CA VAL A 34 -0.93 -0.87 -5.54
C VAL A 34 -1.47 -1.95 -4.61
N ALA A 35 -1.44 -1.66 -3.31
CA ALA A 35 -2.20 -2.36 -2.30
C ALA A 35 -3.36 -1.49 -1.84
N GLU A 36 -4.52 -2.12 -1.64
CA GLU A 36 -5.73 -1.48 -1.16
C GLU A 36 -6.16 -2.16 0.13
N PHE A 37 -6.63 -1.35 1.08
CA PHE A 37 -7.20 -1.80 2.34
C PHE A 37 -8.60 -1.21 2.49
N MET A 38 -9.57 -2.10 2.63
CA MET A 38 -10.97 -1.80 2.90
C MET A 38 -11.46 -2.88 3.86
N ARG A 39 -12.46 -2.59 4.67
CA ARG A 39 -13.05 -3.55 5.61
C ARG A 39 -14.56 -3.45 5.61
N ASP A 40 -15.22 -4.51 6.03
CA ASP A 40 -16.66 -4.47 6.23
C ASP A 40 -16.98 -3.77 7.56
N ALA A 41 -18.18 -3.20 7.67
CA ALA A 41 -18.59 -2.45 8.86
C ALA A 41 -18.69 -3.33 10.12
N ASP A 42 -18.98 -4.61 9.92
CA ASP A 42 -19.10 -5.64 10.94
C ASP A 42 -17.83 -6.49 11.11
N GLU A 43 -16.75 -6.19 10.37
CA GLU A 43 -15.49 -6.91 10.50
C GLU A 43 -14.73 -6.52 11.78
N ASP A 44 -14.36 -7.52 12.58
CA ASP A 44 -13.51 -7.34 13.77
C ASP A 44 -12.22 -6.61 13.39
N THR A 45 -12.03 -5.43 13.99
CA THR A 45 -10.92 -4.54 13.66
C THR A 45 -10.25 -4.04 14.92
N VAL A 46 -8.95 -4.27 15.00
CA VAL A 46 -8.09 -3.66 16.02
C VAL A 46 -7.55 -2.35 15.47
N ILE A 47 -7.82 -1.24 16.16
CA ILE A 47 -7.25 0.07 15.87
C ILE A 47 -6.32 0.44 17.03
N ASP A 48 -5.03 0.55 16.76
CA ASP A 48 -4.01 1.00 17.73
C ASP A 48 -3.47 2.38 17.32
N ARG A 49 -3.76 3.39 18.14
CA ARG A 49 -3.29 4.76 17.97
C ARG A 49 -2.23 5.07 19.02
N ARG A 50 -1.00 5.31 18.56
CA ARG A 50 0.14 5.76 19.37
C ARG A 50 0.60 7.13 18.91
N ALA A 51 1.32 7.90 19.73
CA ALA A 51 1.68 9.29 19.42
C ALA A 51 2.17 9.53 17.98
N ASN A 52 3.06 8.67 17.46
CA ASN A 52 3.68 8.78 16.14
C ASN A 52 3.20 7.74 15.11
N ARG A 53 2.11 7.02 15.39
CA ARG A 53 1.67 5.91 14.53
C ARG A 53 0.18 5.58 14.68
N LEU A 54 -0.43 5.16 13.59
CA LEU A 54 -1.75 4.54 13.55
C LEU A 54 -1.63 3.16 12.88
N GLU A 55 -2.15 2.12 13.51
CA GLU A 55 -2.24 0.76 12.96
C GLU A 55 -3.70 0.29 12.98
N LEU A 56 -4.14 -0.34 11.89
CA LEU A 56 -5.41 -1.05 11.77
C LEU A 56 -5.10 -2.50 11.37
N SER A 57 -5.81 -3.47 11.94
CA SER A 57 -5.73 -4.84 11.47
C SER A 57 -7.07 -5.56 11.57
N THR A 58 -7.35 -6.38 10.55
CA THR A 58 -8.49 -7.28 10.46
C THR A 58 -8.01 -8.65 10.01
N ALA A 59 -8.88 -9.67 10.03
CA ALA A 59 -8.59 -11.01 9.51
C ALA A 59 -7.97 -11.00 8.11
N ARG A 60 -8.34 -10.04 7.25
CA ARG A 60 -8.03 -10.02 5.82
C ARG A 60 -6.88 -9.09 5.42
N GLY A 61 -6.53 -8.12 6.27
CA GLY A 61 -5.43 -7.20 5.99
C GLY A 61 -5.07 -6.30 7.16
N ALA A 62 -4.05 -5.47 6.95
CA ALA A 62 -3.63 -4.48 7.93
C ALA A 62 -3.11 -3.21 7.24
N LEU A 63 -3.19 -2.09 7.94
CA LEU A 63 -2.74 -0.78 7.49
C LEU A 63 -1.94 -0.14 8.62
N ARG A 64 -0.84 0.53 8.27
CA ARG A 64 -0.09 1.40 9.18
C ARG A 64 0.22 2.72 8.51
N LEU A 65 0.13 3.79 9.30
CA LEU A 65 0.60 5.13 8.98
C LEU A 65 1.55 5.58 10.08
N ASP A 66 2.76 5.98 9.70
CA ASP A 66 3.78 6.55 10.57
C ASP A 66 3.79 8.10 10.42
N ALA A 67 3.94 8.81 11.53
CA ALA A 67 4.10 10.28 11.52
C ALA A 67 5.39 10.68 10.80
N HIS A 68 5.33 11.77 10.03
CA HIS A 68 6.51 12.32 9.36
C HIS A 68 6.46 13.85 9.29
N PRO A 69 7.51 14.58 9.69
CA PRO A 69 7.52 16.05 9.76
C PRO A 69 7.32 16.76 8.43
N ALA A 70 7.64 16.11 7.31
CA ALA A 70 7.50 16.68 5.97
C ALA A 70 6.20 16.25 5.26
N VAL A 71 5.23 15.66 5.97
CA VAL A 71 3.96 15.24 5.37
C VAL A 71 3.21 16.45 4.82
N GLN A 72 2.69 16.31 3.60
CA GLN A 72 1.79 17.27 2.97
C GLN A 72 0.48 16.57 2.66
N VAL A 73 -0.62 17.19 3.07
CA VAL A 73 -1.96 16.63 2.89
C VAL A 73 -2.64 17.35 1.74
N ILE A 74 -3.06 16.57 0.74
CA ILE A 74 -3.70 17.09 -0.46
C ILE A 74 -5.12 16.57 -0.52
N ALA A 75 -6.06 17.50 -0.34
CA ALA A 75 -7.48 17.27 -0.49
C ALA A 75 -7.92 17.48 -1.94
N TYR A 76 -8.55 16.49 -2.55
CA TYR A 76 -9.02 16.56 -3.93
C TYR A 76 -10.36 15.85 -4.16
N GLU A 77 -10.95 16.13 -5.32
CA GLU A 77 -12.07 15.36 -5.87
C GLU A 77 -11.59 14.66 -7.14
N THR A 78 -12.00 13.42 -7.36
CA THR A 78 -11.66 12.70 -8.59
C THR A 78 -12.19 13.44 -9.81
N PRO A 79 -11.39 13.59 -10.88
CA PRO A 79 -11.84 14.28 -12.07
C PRO A 79 -12.91 13.46 -12.80
N SER A 80 -14.10 14.04 -12.95
CA SER A 80 -15.20 13.45 -13.71
C SER A 80 -15.99 14.56 -14.43
N ARG A 81 -16.41 14.24 -15.67
CA ARG A 81 -17.36 15.06 -16.45
C ARG A 81 -18.75 15.11 -15.80
N HIS A 82 -19.05 14.10 -14.99
CA HIS A 82 -20.27 13.91 -14.24
C HIS A 82 -20.01 14.23 -12.77
N ALA A 83 -20.60 15.32 -12.25
CA ALA A 83 -20.34 15.81 -10.90
C ALA A 83 -20.67 14.76 -9.83
N GLU A 84 -21.72 13.97 -10.05
CA GLU A 84 -22.19 12.89 -9.17
C GLU A 84 -21.22 11.71 -9.06
N ARG A 85 -20.23 11.62 -9.97
CA ARG A 85 -19.19 10.58 -9.94
C ARG A 85 -17.87 11.07 -9.38
N ARG A 86 -17.77 12.36 -9.05
CA ARG A 86 -16.62 12.89 -8.32
C ARG A 86 -16.66 12.30 -6.92
N ARG A 87 -15.54 11.73 -6.51
CA ARG A 87 -15.35 11.16 -5.18
C ARG A 87 -14.28 11.98 -4.47
N PRO A 88 -14.49 12.32 -3.20
CA PRO A 88 -13.43 12.94 -2.42
C PRO A 88 -12.26 11.97 -2.25
N GLY A 89 -11.07 12.53 -2.11
CA GLY A 89 -9.86 11.80 -1.83
C GLY A 89 -8.86 12.66 -1.08
N VAL A 90 -8.02 12.00 -0.28
CA VAL A 90 -6.90 12.63 0.42
C VAL A 90 -5.63 11.89 0.04
N ALA A 91 -4.63 12.61 -0.44
CA ALA A 91 -3.29 12.07 -0.62
C ALA A 91 -2.37 12.59 0.49
N LEU A 92 -1.70 11.66 1.19
CA LEU A 92 -0.61 11.95 2.10
C LEU A 92 0.69 11.83 1.31
N CYS A 93 1.31 12.97 1.07
CA CYS A 93 2.47 13.12 0.22
C CYS A 93 3.72 13.49 1.01
N LEU A 94 4.87 13.21 0.41
CA LEU A 94 6.17 13.70 0.84
C LEU A 94 6.90 14.35 -0.35
N PRO A 95 7.79 15.32 -0.10
CA PRO A 95 8.81 15.69 -1.07
C PRO A 95 9.55 14.44 -1.59
N GLN A 96 9.83 14.38 -2.89
CA GLN A 96 10.40 13.18 -3.53
C GLN A 96 11.70 12.69 -2.86
N ASP A 97 12.57 13.59 -2.40
CA ASP A 97 13.81 13.25 -1.69
C ASP A 97 13.56 12.60 -0.32
N ARG A 98 12.39 12.85 0.29
CA ARG A 98 11.95 12.27 1.56
C ARG A 98 11.08 11.03 1.40
N ALA A 99 10.55 10.79 0.21
CA ALA A 99 9.71 9.63 -0.10
C ALA A 99 10.48 8.37 -0.52
N GLN A 100 11.82 8.44 -0.55
CA GLN A 100 12.65 7.37 -1.11
C GLN A 100 12.55 6.07 -0.33
N ARG A 101 12.50 4.98 -1.09
CA ARG A 101 12.55 3.59 -0.63
C ARG A 101 13.79 2.90 -1.19
N ALA A 102 13.90 1.59 -1.03
CA ALA A 102 15.13 0.88 -1.37
C ALA A 102 15.38 0.79 -2.88
N ALA A 103 14.32 0.94 -3.69
CA ALA A 103 14.40 0.92 -5.16
C ALA A 103 15.12 -0.31 -5.73
N ARG A 104 15.01 -1.45 -5.06
CA ARG A 104 15.62 -2.72 -5.52
C ARG A 104 14.98 -3.11 -6.84
N ALA A 105 15.80 -3.46 -7.82
CA ALA A 105 15.37 -3.83 -9.18
C ALA A 105 15.44 -5.35 -9.44
N VAL A 106 15.71 -6.12 -8.39
CA VAL A 106 15.84 -7.59 -8.41
C VAL A 106 15.22 -8.19 -7.16
N LEU A 107 14.78 -9.44 -7.26
CA LEU A 107 14.28 -10.20 -6.13
C LEU A 107 15.35 -10.23 -5.02
N THR A 108 14.99 -9.83 -3.82
CA THR A 108 15.95 -9.70 -2.69
C THR A 108 15.36 -10.27 -1.42
N ALA A 109 16.09 -11.15 -0.74
CA ALA A 109 15.68 -11.65 0.58
C ALA A 109 15.96 -10.59 1.66
N LEU A 110 14.97 -10.34 2.53
CA LEU A 110 15.07 -9.34 3.61
C LEU A 110 15.08 -9.97 5.02
N GLY A 111 14.79 -11.27 5.12
CA GLY A 111 14.67 -11.99 6.39
C GLY A 111 13.30 -11.79 7.06
N PRO A 112 13.18 -12.10 8.36
CA PRO A 112 11.90 -12.04 9.08
C PRO A 112 11.26 -10.66 9.18
N ASP A 113 9.92 -10.59 9.10
CA ASP A 113 9.15 -9.35 9.19
C ASP A 113 8.91 -8.85 10.62
N ALA A 114 9.95 -8.42 11.32
CA ALA A 114 9.80 -7.90 12.68
C ALA A 114 8.86 -6.67 12.78
N GLN A 115 8.51 -6.06 11.65
CA GLN A 115 7.63 -4.89 11.55
C GLN A 115 6.19 -5.25 11.12
N ALA A 116 5.84 -6.53 11.03
CA ALA A 116 4.46 -6.94 10.80
C ALA A 116 3.54 -6.45 11.92
N ILE A 117 2.39 -5.91 11.50
CA ILE A 117 1.39 -5.31 12.38
C ILE A 117 0.84 -6.38 13.34
N ARG A 118 0.47 -7.53 12.78
CA ARG A 118 0.08 -8.71 13.54
C ARG A 118 1.30 -9.41 14.15
N PRO A 119 1.31 -9.69 15.47
CA PRO A 119 2.42 -10.39 16.11
C PRO A 119 2.74 -11.75 15.50
N GLU A 120 1.72 -12.53 15.13
CA GLU A 120 1.83 -13.86 14.53
C GLU A 120 2.52 -13.86 13.17
N ASP A 121 2.43 -12.74 12.45
CA ASP A 121 3.00 -12.57 11.13
C ASP A 121 4.51 -12.27 11.14
N ARG A 122 5.08 -11.90 12.30
CA ARG A 122 6.47 -11.41 12.40
C ARG A 122 7.54 -12.46 12.12
N VAL A 123 7.15 -13.73 12.12
CA VAL A 123 8.05 -14.86 11.85
C VAL A 123 8.19 -15.16 10.36
N GLY A 124 7.34 -14.59 9.50
CA GLY A 124 7.38 -14.83 8.06
C GLY A 124 8.62 -14.21 7.42
N GLU A 125 9.23 -14.94 6.49
CA GLU A 125 10.35 -14.47 5.68
C GLU A 125 9.84 -13.49 4.62
N VAL A 126 10.53 -12.35 4.48
CA VAL A 126 10.17 -11.27 3.56
C VAL A 126 11.09 -11.27 2.36
N PHE A 127 10.50 -11.09 1.18
CA PHE A 127 11.21 -10.90 -0.08
C PHE A 127 10.68 -9.64 -0.77
N ASP A 128 11.61 -8.80 -1.23
CA ASP A 128 11.32 -7.67 -2.11
C ASP A 128 11.19 -8.17 -3.54
N LEU A 129 10.06 -7.87 -4.20
CA LEU A 129 9.79 -8.31 -5.57
C LEU A 129 10.67 -7.61 -6.61
N GLY A 130 11.42 -6.57 -6.21
CA GLY A 130 12.43 -5.96 -7.06
C GLY A 130 11.85 -5.10 -8.18
N LEU A 131 10.76 -4.36 -7.91
CA LEU A 131 10.07 -3.56 -8.93
C LEU A 131 10.85 -2.32 -9.38
N GLY A 132 11.92 -1.94 -8.68
CA GLY A 132 12.80 -0.82 -9.02
C GLY A 132 12.14 0.55 -8.89
N THR A 133 11.06 0.66 -8.11
CA THR A 133 10.34 1.93 -7.94
C THR A 133 10.98 2.75 -6.83
N PRO A 134 11.13 4.08 -7.00
CA PRO A 134 11.85 4.91 -6.04
C PRO A 134 11.11 5.10 -4.71
N THR A 135 9.79 4.94 -4.67
CA THR A 135 8.95 5.34 -3.52
C THR A 135 8.07 4.22 -2.96
N LEU A 136 8.18 3.00 -3.51
CA LEU A 136 7.42 1.83 -3.07
C LEU A 136 8.33 0.61 -3.02
N ASP A 137 8.30 -0.09 -1.88
CA ASP A 137 8.75 -1.49 -1.80
C ASP A 137 7.52 -2.39 -1.88
N ALA A 138 7.44 -3.24 -2.92
CA ALA A 138 6.39 -4.25 -3.04
C ALA A 138 7.00 -5.59 -2.61
N LEU A 139 6.52 -6.10 -1.48
CA LEU A 139 7.10 -7.27 -0.82
C LEU A 139 6.08 -8.41 -0.75
N ILE A 140 6.59 -9.62 -0.58
CA ILE A 140 5.82 -10.77 -0.13
C ILE A 140 6.40 -11.29 1.17
N ARG A 141 5.52 -11.83 2.03
CA ARG A 141 5.86 -12.49 3.27
C ARG A 141 5.25 -13.88 3.29
N THR A 142 6.05 -14.89 3.65
CA THR A 142 5.60 -16.27 3.70
C THR A 142 6.31 -17.07 4.78
N THR A 143 5.63 -18.11 5.28
CA THR A 143 6.23 -19.19 6.09
C THR A 143 6.29 -20.51 5.32
N ASP A 144 5.85 -20.54 4.06
CA ASP A 144 5.90 -21.71 3.19
C ASP A 144 7.35 -22.00 2.80
N ALA A 145 7.87 -23.13 3.28
CA ALA A 145 9.26 -23.54 3.06
C ALA A 145 9.60 -23.75 1.58
N ASP A 146 8.66 -24.25 0.77
CA ASP A 146 8.89 -24.51 -0.65
C ASP A 146 8.95 -23.20 -1.44
N LEU A 147 8.06 -22.25 -1.12
CA LEU A 147 8.13 -20.91 -1.70
C LEU A 147 9.41 -20.18 -1.26
N ILE A 148 9.79 -20.26 0.02
CA ILE A 148 11.03 -19.66 0.52
C ILE A 148 12.25 -20.21 -0.22
N ALA A 149 12.32 -21.53 -0.42
CA ALA A 149 13.41 -22.16 -1.15
C ALA A 149 13.48 -21.68 -2.60
N ALA A 150 12.33 -21.60 -3.29
CA ALA A 150 12.25 -21.11 -4.66
C ALA A 150 12.66 -19.63 -4.79
N LEU A 151 12.22 -18.78 -3.86
CA LEU A 151 12.57 -17.35 -3.83
C LEU A 151 14.06 -17.13 -3.57
N ARG A 152 14.66 -17.87 -2.62
CA ARG A 152 16.11 -17.82 -2.35
C ARG A 152 16.93 -18.29 -3.55
N ALA A 153 16.49 -19.36 -4.22
CA ALA A 153 17.15 -19.84 -5.44
C ALA A 153 17.06 -18.84 -6.61
N ALA A 154 16.10 -17.91 -6.58
CA ALA A 154 15.89 -16.88 -7.59
C ALA A 154 16.42 -15.50 -7.18
N GLU A 155 17.08 -15.37 -6.03
CA GLU A 155 17.61 -14.08 -5.55
C GLU A 155 18.54 -13.44 -6.58
N GLY A 156 18.44 -12.12 -6.76
CA GLY A 156 19.14 -11.37 -7.79
C GLY A 156 18.51 -11.43 -9.19
N ALA A 157 17.47 -12.24 -9.42
CA ALA A 157 16.74 -12.25 -10.68
C ALA A 157 15.72 -11.11 -10.77
N THR A 158 15.46 -10.61 -11.99
CA THR A 158 14.30 -9.75 -12.26
C THR A 158 13.03 -10.60 -12.30
N LEU A 159 12.07 -10.29 -11.43
CA LEU A 159 10.86 -11.11 -11.25
C LEU A 159 10.07 -11.34 -12.54
N PHE A 160 9.89 -10.32 -13.37
CA PHE A 160 9.13 -10.45 -14.62
C PHE A 160 9.82 -11.30 -15.70
N ALA A 161 11.09 -11.67 -15.51
CA ALA A 161 11.79 -12.65 -16.34
C ALA A 161 11.59 -14.10 -15.84
N ARG A 162 10.83 -14.31 -14.75
CA ARG A 162 10.58 -15.60 -14.08
C ARG A 162 9.08 -15.91 -14.00
N PRO A 163 8.42 -16.25 -15.12
CA PRO A 163 6.99 -16.57 -15.14
C PRO A 163 6.64 -17.82 -14.30
N ASP A 164 7.57 -18.76 -14.18
CA ASP A 164 7.49 -19.91 -13.30
C ASP A 164 7.34 -19.50 -11.83
N LEU A 165 8.19 -18.58 -11.37
CA LEU A 165 8.16 -18.08 -10.01
C LEU A 165 6.92 -17.22 -9.74
N LEU A 166 6.49 -16.40 -10.70
CA LEU A 166 5.24 -15.64 -10.59
C LEU A 166 4.03 -16.56 -10.43
N GLY A 167 3.98 -17.67 -11.19
CA GLY A 167 2.94 -18.68 -11.04
C GLY A 167 2.97 -19.35 -9.66
N GLN A 168 4.16 -19.68 -9.16
CA GLN A 168 4.33 -20.27 -7.83
C GLN A 168 3.89 -19.30 -6.71
N ILE A 169 4.30 -18.03 -6.79
CA ILE A 169 3.87 -16.98 -5.84
C ILE A 169 2.33 -16.88 -5.84
N ALA A 170 1.71 -16.78 -7.02
CA ALA A 170 0.25 -16.69 -7.14
C ALA A 170 -0.45 -17.92 -6.51
N ALA A 171 0.05 -19.12 -6.78
CA ALA A 171 -0.52 -20.37 -6.26
C ALA A 171 -0.37 -20.50 -4.74
N SER A 172 0.77 -20.08 -4.17
CA SER A 172 0.99 -20.09 -2.72
C SER A 172 0.24 -19.00 -1.96
N GLY A 173 -0.18 -17.93 -2.64
CA GLY A 173 -0.91 -16.80 -2.06
C GLY A 173 -0.25 -16.19 -0.82
N PRO A 174 1.04 -15.83 -0.83
CA PRO A 174 1.71 -15.27 0.33
C PRO A 174 1.10 -13.93 0.71
N HIS A 175 1.33 -13.51 1.95
CA HIS A 175 0.93 -12.18 2.38
C HIS A 175 1.67 -11.15 1.52
N ARG A 176 0.96 -10.15 1.01
CA ARG A 176 1.56 -9.07 0.23
C ARG A 176 1.71 -7.85 1.11
N VAL A 177 2.90 -7.28 1.14
CA VAL A 177 3.26 -6.18 2.03
C VAL A 177 3.82 -5.04 1.19
N PHE A 178 3.07 -3.95 1.11
CA PHE A 178 3.47 -2.77 0.33
C PHE A 178 3.88 -1.68 1.28
N LEU A 179 5.07 -1.10 1.07
CA LEU A 179 5.66 -0.08 1.93
C LEU A 179 5.94 1.20 1.16
N SER A 180 5.51 2.33 1.71
CA SER A 180 6.02 3.65 1.38
C SER A 180 6.78 4.20 2.59
N THR A 181 7.30 5.43 2.50
CA THR A 181 7.93 6.06 3.67
C THR A 181 6.93 6.38 4.77
N LEU A 182 5.67 6.71 4.43
CA LEU A 182 4.64 7.01 5.41
C LEU A 182 3.87 5.78 5.88
N GLY A 183 3.78 4.74 5.06
CA GLY A 183 2.77 3.72 5.31
C GLY A 183 3.17 2.31 4.94
N ARG A 184 2.33 1.41 5.40
CA ARG A 184 2.42 -0.02 5.13
C ARG A 184 1.01 -0.57 4.98
N ILE A 185 0.76 -1.29 3.90
CA ILE A 185 -0.46 -2.11 3.75
C ILE A 185 -0.04 -3.56 3.64
N GLU A 186 -0.72 -4.41 4.42
CA GLU A 186 -0.57 -5.85 4.40
C GLU A 186 -1.87 -6.49 3.93
N VAL A 187 -1.76 -7.46 3.04
CA VAL A 187 -2.90 -8.18 2.48
C VAL A 187 -2.72 -9.67 2.71
N PHE A 188 -3.69 -10.27 3.41
CA PHE A 188 -3.69 -11.68 3.80
C PHE A 188 -4.64 -12.52 2.96
N GLN A 189 -5.49 -11.88 2.17
CA GLN A 189 -6.40 -12.55 1.26
C GLN A 189 -5.62 -13.36 0.20
N PRO A 190 -6.20 -14.43 -0.35
CA PRO A 190 -5.59 -15.15 -1.45
C PRO A 190 -5.40 -14.27 -2.68
N ILE A 191 -4.52 -14.70 -3.58
CA ILE A 191 -4.37 -14.10 -4.90
C ILE A 191 -5.39 -14.79 -5.83
N PRO A 192 -6.31 -14.05 -6.46
CA PRO A 192 -7.26 -14.66 -7.38
C PRO A 192 -6.53 -15.23 -8.61
N PRO A 193 -7.09 -16.24 -9.28
CA PRO A 193 -6.54 -16.72 -10.55
C PRO A 193 -6.53 -15.58 -11.59
N PRO A 194 -5.73 -15.69 -12.68
CA PRO A 194 -5.59 -14.62 -13.68
C PRO A 194 -6.91 -14.11 -14.28
N ASP A 195 -7.90 -14.99 -14.45
CA ASP A 195 -9.23 -14.65 -14.97
C ASP A 195 -10.27 -14.40 -13.87
N GLY A 196 -9.85 -14.37 -12.60
CA GLY A 196 -10.69 -14.14 -11.44
C GLY A 196 -10.96 -12.67 -11.17
N THR A 197 -12.03 -12.40 -10.42
CA THR A 197 -12.31 -11.06 -9.91
C THR A 197 -11.46 -10.77 -8.67
N SER A 198 -11.10 -9.50 -8.47
CA SER A 198 -10.49 -9.09 -7.20
C SER A 198 -11.43 -9.40 -6.04
N PRO A 199 -10.93 -9.93 -4.91
CA PRO A 199 -11.77 -10.19 -3.76
C PRO A 199 -12.28 -8.87 -3.17
N GLU A 200 -13.47 -8.90 -2.57
CA GLU A 200 -13.91 -7.81 -1.71
C GLU A 200 -12.97 -7.67 -0.50
N GLY A 201 -12.73 -6.44 -0.04
CA GLY A 201 -11.77 -6.16 1.02
C GLY A 201 -10.31 -6.01 0.53
N PRO A 202 -9.30 -6.17 1.41
CA PRO A 202 -7.92 -5.82 1.10
C PRO A 202 -7.34 -6.65 -0.05
N HIS A 203 -6.77 -6.00 -1.06
CA HIS A 203 -6.19 -6.69 -2.21
C HIS A 203 -5.05 -5.89 -2.83
N THR A 204 -4.40 -6.45 -3.85
CA THR A 204 -3.26 -5.83 -4.53
C THR A 204 -3.38 -6.01 -6.02
N HIS A 205 -2.93 -5.02 -6.78
CA HIS A 205 -2.79 -5.09 -8.22
C HIS A 205 -1.32 -4.97 -8.60
N LEU A 206 -0.86 -5.86 -9.48
CA LEU A 206 0.46 -5.79 -10.09
C LEU A 206 0.30 -5.90 -11.61
N LEU A 207 0.49 -4.78 -12.30
CA LEU A 207 0.23 -4.60 -13.72
C LEU A 207 1.51 -4.16 -14.44
N PRO A 208 2.33 -5.10 -14.94
CA PRO A 208 3.66 -4.80 -15.51
C PRO A 208 3.63 -3.77 -16.65
N LYS A 209 2.57 -3.79 -17.47
CA LYS A 209 2.37 -2.82 -18.55
C LYS A 209 2.24 -1.39 -18.02
N LEU A 210 1.56 -1.21 -16.89
CA LEU A 210 1.39 0.11 -16.27
C LEU A 210 2.67 0.55 -15.56
N LEU A 211 3.33 -0.38 -14.87
CA LEU A 211 4.63 -0.14 -14.23
C LEU A 211 5.71 0.33 -15.21
N ALA A 212 5.68 -0.14 -16.45
CA ALA A 212 6.62 0.28 -17.49
C ALA A 212 6.58 1.78 -17.78
N HIS A 213 5.48 2.47 -17.46
CA HIS A 213 5.37 3.93 -17.58
C HIS A 213 6.13 4.68 -16.48
N LYS A 214 6.56 4.01 -15.40
CA LYS A 214 7.34 4.58 -14.29
C LYS A 214 6.69 5.81 -13.65
N LEU A 215 5.36 5.82 -13.57
CA LEU A 215 4.60 6.90 -12.96
C LEU A 215 4.37 6.60 -11.47
N GLY A 216 4.63 7.59 -10.61
CA GLY A 216 4.43 7.48 -9.16
C GLY A 216 2.97 7.42 -8.73
N HIS A 217 2.04 7.84 -9.59
CA HIS A 217 0.60 7.75 -9.39
C HIS A 217 -0.14 7.86 -10.73
N ALA A 218 -1.45 7.63 -10.74
CA ALA A 218 -2.26 7.82 -11.94
C ALA A 218 -2.23 9.30 -12.41
N ALA A 219 -2.14 9.53 -13.71
CA ALA A 219 -1.95 10.87 -14.30
C ALA A 219 -3.13 11.84 -14.06
N ASN A 220 -4.29 11.32 -13.66
CA ASN A 220 -5.48 12.12 -13.36
C ASN A 220 -5.55 12.57 -11.89
N LEU A 221 -4.63 12.14 -11.03
CA LEU A 221 -4.54 12.65 -9.67
C LEU A 221 -3.84 14.02 -9.68
N PRO A 222 -4.45 15.07 -9.08
CA PRO A 222 -3.92 16.42 -9.14
C PRO A 222 -2.83 16.61 -8.07
N ILE A 223 -1.75 15.84 -8.17
CA ILE A 223 -0.61 15.93 -7.25
C ILE A 223 0.40 16.92 -7.84
N PRO A 224 0.83 17.95 -7.08
CA PRO A 224 1.87 18.87 -7.50
C PRO A 224 3.19 18.19 -7.83
N ASP A 225 3.92 18.77 -8.78
CA ASP A 225 5.28 18.34 -9.10
C ASP A 225 6.20 18.38 -7.86
N GLY A 226 7.14 17.44 -7.79
CA GLY A 226 8.09 17.32 -6.67
C GLY A 226 7.55 16.61 -5.43
N LEU A 227 6.26 16.24 -5.42
CA LEU A 227 5.67 15.39 -4.39
C LEU A 227 5.52 13.95 -4.87
N ALA A 228 5.62 13.02 -3.93
CA ALA A 228 5.29 11.61 -4.11
C ALA A 228 4.14 11.24 -3.18
N VAL A 229 3.15 10.52 -3.70
CA VAL A 229 2.06 9.96 -2.91
C VAL A 229 2.58 8.77 -2.13
N CYS A 230 2.41 8.77 -0.80
CA CYS A 230 2.85 7.69 0.06
C CYS A 230 1.68 6.87 0.62
N LEU A 231 0.50 7.47 0.79
CA LEU A 231 -0.74 6.81 1.18
C LEU A 231 -1.92 7.66 0.70
N SER A 232 -2.98 7.03 0.23
CA SER A 232 -4.23 7.71 -0.12
C SER A 232 -5.39 7.18 0.72
N ILE A 233 -6.31 8.09 1.03
CA ILE A 233 -7.55 7.85 1.76
C ILE A 233 -8.69 8.14 0.80
N HIS A 234 -9.66 7.23 0.71
CA HIS A 234 -10.80 7.27 -0.20
C HIS A 234 -12.10 7.18 0.61
N PRO A 235 -12.58 8.31 1.17
CA PRO A 235 -13.86 8.35 1.87
C PRO A 235 -15.02 8.11 0.89
N LEU A 236 -16.05 7.37 1.32
CA LEU A 236 -17.33 7.32 0.58
C LEU A 236 -18.25 8.52 0.89
N GLY A 237 -18.02 9.25 2.00
CA GLY A 237 -18.76 10.44 2.45
C GLY A 237 -17.99 11.78 2.36
N GLU A 238 -18.49 12.86 2.98
CA GLU A 238 -17.89 14.22 2.92
C GLU A 238 -16.46 14.30 3.52
N MET A 239 -15.64 15.21 2.97
CA MET A 239 -14.30 15.50 3.50
C MET A 239 -14.33 16.34 4.77
N ALA A 240 -13.99 15.74 5.91
CA ALA A 240 -13.74 16.49 7.15
C ALA A 240 -12.27 16.96 7.24
N VAL A 241 -11.90 17.88 6.34
CA VAL A 241 -10.67 18.67 6.45
C VAL A 241 -11.04 20.02 7.06
N ARG A 242 -11.27 20.04 8.38
CA ARG A 242 -11.42 21.25 9.18
C ARG A 242 -10.79 21.01 10.55
#